data_AF-A0A517PRD4-F1
#
_entry.id   AF-A0A517PRD4-F1
#
_cell.length_a   1.000
_cell.length_b   1.000
_cell.length_c   1.000
_cell.angle_alpha   90.00
_cell.angle_beta   90.00
_cell.angle_gamma   90.00
#
_symmetry.space_group_name_H-M   'P 1'
#
loop_
_entity.id
_entity.type
_entity.pdbx_description
1 polymer ?
#
loop_
_entity_poly.entity_id
_entity_poly.type
_entity_poly.pdbx_seq_one_letter_code
_entity_poly.pdbx_strand_id
1 'polypeptide(L)'
;MAINPLSEITLDAEYTSGPLATSDLHAGGIFFCVLYEEVLIFRPNNVVELDVRILDNWRPLDDEADFLSKRSATGSYGLNDREYLSCKFPHATYTGLPCDLNPDWLAFHLTYRYFDQCNSRVYTLRTGKQ
;
A
#
# COMPACT_ATOMS: atom_id res chain seq x y z
N MET A 1 -3.96 28.44 -6.90
CA MET A 1 -3.89 27.35 -7.88
C MET A 1 -3.80 26.07 -7.08
N ALA A 2 -4.70 25.10 -7.30
CA ALA A 2 -4.58 23.80 -6.67
C ALA A 2 -3.30 23.13 -7.19
N ILE A 3 -2.47 22.63 -6.28
CA ILE A 3 -1.27 21.87 -6.62
C ILE A 3 -1.75 20.56 -7.27
N ASN A 4 -1.19 20.19 -8.42
CA ASN A 4 -1.50 18.91 -9.05
C ASN A 4 -0.92 17.78 -8.17
N PRO A 5 -1.74 16.89 -7.58
CA PRO A 5 -1.24 15.79 -6.75
C PRO A 5 -0.15 14.95 -7.40
N LEU A 6 -0.20 14.82 -8.73
CA LEU A 6 0.76 14.00 -9.47
C LEU A 6 2.16 14.63 -9.55
N SER A 7 2.30 15.95 -9.44
CA SER A 7 3.62 16.59 -9.50
C SER A 7 4.43 16.45 -8.22
N GLU A 8 3.78 16.10 -7.11
CA GLU A 8 4.42 15.89 -5.80
C GLU A 8 4.89 14.43 -5.59
N ILE A 9 4.53 13.52 -6.50
CA ILE A 9 4.93 12.11 -6.41
C ILE A 9 6.40 11.97 -6.83
N THR A 10 7.20 11.37 -5.96
CA THR A 10 8.58 11.00 -6.28
C THR A 10 8.59 9.68 -7.05
N LEU A 11 8.96 9.73 -8.33
CA LEU A 11 9.10 8.53 -9.15
C LEU A 11 10.31 7.68 -8.73
N ASP A 12 10.20 6.38 -8.97
CA ASP A 12 11.25 5.37 -8.72
C ASP A 12 11.74 5.29 -7.27
N ALA A 13 10.96 5.84 -6.33
CA ALA A 13 11.20 5.77 -4.90
C ALA A 13 10.18 4.87 -4.18
N GLU A 14 10.62 4.26 -3.07
CA GLU A 14 9.75 3.44 -2.24
C GLU A 14 8.91 4.31 -1.30
N TYR A 15 7.60 4.17 -1.36
CA TYR A 15 6.66 4.63 -0.36
C TYR A 15 6.24 3.42 0.48
N THR A 16 6.66 3.34 1.74
CA THR A 16 6.42 2.18 2.61
C THR A 16 5.29 2.43 3.58
N SER A 17 4.43 1.44 3.81
CA SER A 17 3.50 1.50 4.94
C SER A 17 4.24 1.40 6.28
N GLY A 18 3.57 1.72 7.38
CA GLY A 18 3.98 1.18 8.68
C GLY A 18 3.87 -0.34 8.72
N PRO A 19 4.42 -1.02 9.76
CA PRO A 19 4.29 -2.45 9.93
C PRO A 19 2.82 -2.89 9.98
N LEU A 20 2.50 -3.91 9.20
CA LEU A 20 1.21 -4.59 9.12
C LEU A 20 1.38 -6.01 9.64
N ALA A 21 0.26 -6.63 10.04
CA ALA A 21 0.27 -7.99 10.53
C ALA A 21 -0.93 -8.77 10.00
N THR A 22 -0.71 -10.04 9.64
CA THR A 22 -1.79 -11.03 9.57
C THR A 22 -1.94 -11.69 10.94
N SER A 23 -3.18 -12.04 11.29
CA SER A 23 -3.52 -12.68 12.55
C SER A 23 -4.35 -13.94 12.27
N ASP A 24 -4.01 -15.04 12.92
CA ASP A 24 -4.83 -16.24 12.86
C ASP A 24 -5.95 -16.16 13.91
N LEU A 25 -7.19 -16.14 13.43
CA LEU A 25 -8.38 -16.14 14.28
C LEU A 25 -8.49 -17.43 15.12
N HIS A 26 -7.94 -18.55 14.64
CA HIS A 26 -8.02 -19.86 15.31
C HIS A 26 -7.10 -19.97 16.54
N ALA A 27 -6.15 -19.06 16.70
CA ALA A 27 -5.22 -19.01 17.85
C ALA A 27 -5.77 -18.21 19.05
N GLY A 28 -7.07 -17.88 19.07
CA GLY A 28 -7.68 -17.14 20.18
C GLY A 28 -7.44 -15.62 20.13
N GLY A 29 -7.10 -15.08 18.97
CA GLY A 29 -7.19 -13.64 18.67
C GLY A 29 -6.04 -12.74 19.14
N ILE A 30 -4.90 -13.30 19.59
CA ILE A 30 -3.76 -12.50 20.13
C ILE A 30 -2.42 -12.80 19.43
N PHE A 31 -2.39 -13.68 18.42
CA PHE A 31 -1.13 -14.05 17.76
C PHE A 31 -1.03 -13.47 16.35
N PHE A 32 0.02 -12.67 16.14
CA PHE A 32 0.46 -12.22 14.82
C PHE A 32 1.23 -13.35 14.15
N CYS A 33 0.84 -13.72 12.93
CA CYS A 33 1.49 -14.82 12.21
C CYS A 33 2.62 -14.32 11.32
N VAL A 34 2.35 -13.25 10.56
CA VAL A 34 3.32 -12.65 9.64
C VAL A 34 3.28 -11.14 9.78
N LEU A 35 4.44 -10.54 10.09
CA LEU A 35 4.65 -9.10 10.04
C LEU A 35 5.18 -8.73 8.65
N TYR A 36 4.61 -7.69 8.05
CA TYR A 36 4.98 -7.27 6.70
C TYR A 36 4.81 -5.77 6.52
N GLU A 37 5.38 -5.22 5.45
CA GLU A 37 5.10 -3.88 4.96
C GLU A 37 4.64 -3.94 3.50
N GLU A 38 3.79 -3.00 3.11
CA GLU A 38 3.50 -2.75 1.70
C GLU A 38 4.40 -1.64 1.18
N VAL A 39 4.89 -1.82 -0.04
CA VAL A 39 5.77 -0.87 -0.72
C VAL A 39 5.11 -0.44 -2.02
N LEU A 40 4.90 0.87 -2.17
CA LEU A 40 4.42 1.47 -3.40
C LEU A 40 5.59 2.11 -4.15
N ILE A 41 5.71 1.84 -5.44
CA ILE A 41 6.69 2.48 -6.31
C ILE A 41 5.98 3.06 -7.54
N PHE A 42 6.04 4.38 -7.68
CA PHE A 42 5.47 5.07 -8.83
C PHE A 42 6.48 5.13 -9.97
N ARG A 43 6.05 4.70 -11.15
CA ARG A 43 6.86 4.64 -12.37
C ARG A 43 6.36 5.68 -13.39
N PRO A 44 7.16 5.99 -14.42
CA PRO A 44 6.68 6.74 -15.58
C PRO A 44 5.48 6.07 -16.26
N ASN A 45 4.78 6.83 -17.12
CA ASN A 45 3.62 6.37 -17.90
C ASN A 45 2.44 5.86 -17.05
N ASN A 46 2.19 6.48 -15.89
CA ASN A 46 1.05 6.18 -15.02
C ASN A 46 1.04 4.75 -14.48
N VAL A 47 2.21 4.11 -14.34
CA VAL A 47 2.36 2.76 -13.79
C VAL A 47 2.73 2.82 -12.31
N VAL A 48 2.10 2.01 -11.47
CA VAL A 48 2.44 1.89 -10.04
C VAL A 48 2.60 0.43 -9.67
N GLU A 49 3.64 0.12 -8.91
CA GLU A 49 3.93 -1.20 -8.36
C GLU A 49 3.54 -1.22 -6.88
N LEU A 50 2.84 -2.27 -6.47
CA LEU A 50 2.63 -2.65 -5.08
C LEU A 50 3.45 -3.92 -4.83
N ASP A 51 4.32 -3.88 -3.85
CA ASP A 51 5.04 -5.04 -3.34
C ASP A 51 4.74 -5.29 -1.86
N VAL A 52 4.91 -6.53 -1.42
CA VAL A 52 4.74 -6.95 -0.03
C VAL A 52 6.04 -7.52 0.49
N ARG A 53 6.65 -6.82 1.44
CA ARG A 53 7.90 -7.25 2.07
C ARG A 53 7.61 -7.87 3.42
N ILE A 54 7.95 -9.14 3.58
CA ILE A 54 7.84 -9.83 4.87
C ILE A 54 8.96 -9.33 5.80
N LEU A 55 8.57 -8.85 6.97
CA LEU A 55 9.47 -8.38 8.02
C LEU A 55 9.81 -9.49 9.01
N ASP A 56 8.80 -10.28 9.37
CA ASP A 56 8.96 -11.44 10.25
C ASP A 56 7.88 -12.49 9.96
N ASN A 57 8.21 -13.76 10.10
CA ASN A 57 7.30 -14.88 9.89
C ASN A 57 7.41 -15.85 11.07
N TRP A 58 6.57 -15.65 12.08
CA TRP A 58 6.62 -16.44 13.32
C TRP A 58 6.05 -17.85 13.15
N ARG A 59 5.36 -18.13 12.04
CA ARG A 59 4.79 -19.45 11.75
C ARG A 59 4.94 -19.83 10.27
N PRO A 60 6.17 -20.15 9.81
CA PRO A 60 6.45 -20.42 8.40
C PRO A 60 5.83 -21.73 7.86
N LEU A 61 5.16 -22.51 8.72
CA LEU A 61 4.40 -23.70 8.31
C LEU A 61 3.00 -23.35 7.78
N ASP A 62 2.55 -22.11 7.97
CA ASP A 62 1.31 -21.62 7.38
C ASP A 62 1.63 -20.91 6.05
N ASP A 63 0.89 -21.22 4.99
CA ASP A 63 1.05 -20.65 3.63
C ASP A 63 0.76 -19.13 3.56
N GLU A 64 0.55 -18.47 4.71
CA GLU A 64 0.12 -17.07 4.85
C GLU A 64 1.11 -16.09 4.20
N ALA A 65 2.42 -16.32 4.37
CA ALA A 65 3.46 -15.52 3.71
C ALA A 65 3.40 -15.65 2.17
N ASP A 66 3.08 -16.84 1.67
CA ASP A 66 2.89 -17.09 0.24
C ASP A 66 1.58 -16.48 -0.29
N PHE A 67 0.54 -16.38 0.55
CA PHE A 67 -0.66 -15.64 0.21
C PHE A 67 -0.42 -14.13 0.17
N LEU A 68 0.39 -13.60 1.11
CA LEU A 68 0.76 -12.19 1.14
C LEU A 68 1.58 -11.77 -0.07
N SER A 69 2.57 -12.57 -0.49
CA SER A 69 3.39 -12.26 -1.67
C SER A 69 2.57 -12.22 -2.98
N LYS A 70 1.47 -12.98 -3.06
CA LYS A 70 0.51 -12.92 -4.18
C LYS A 70 -0.28 -11.60 -4.25
N ARG A 71 -0.21 -10.74 -3.22
CA ARG A 71 -0.82 -9.40 -3.25
C ARG A 71 0.06 -8.39 -3.97
N SER A 72 1.34 -8.69 -4.22
CA SER A 72 2.17 -7.84 -5.07
C SER A 72 1.53 -7.75 -6.47
N ALA A 73 1.42 -6.54 -6.99
CA ALA A 73 0.72 -6.27 -8.24
C ALA A 73 1.21 -4.99 -8.91
N THR A 74 1.15 -4.99 -10.24
CA THR A 74 1.28 -3.77 -11.03
C THR A 74 -0.11 -3.22 -11.36
N GLY A 75 -0.27 -1.92 -11.21
CA GLY A 75 -1.49 -1.17 -11.48
C GLY A 75 -1.22 0.11 -12.25
N SER A 76 -2.24 0.96 -12.30
CA SER A 76 -2.12 2.30 -12.85
C SER A 76 -2.46 3.36 -11.81
N TYR A 77 -1.86 4.54 -11.92
CA TYR A 77 -2.20 5.69 -11.08
C TYR A 77 -2.62 6.90 -11.92
N GLY A 78 -3.39 7.80 -11.31
CA GLY A 78 -3.84 9.03 -11.94
C GLY A 78 -4.75 9.82 -11.00
N LEU A 79 -5.47 10.80 -11.54
CA LEU A 79 -6.49 11.53 -10.79
C LEU A 79 -7.87 10.93 -11.07
N ASN A 80 -8.71 10.85 -10.04
CA ASN A 80 -10.13 10.53 -10.20
C ASN A 80 -10.96 11.76 -10.61
N ASP A 81 -12.27 11.59 -10.72
CA ASP A 81 -13.25 12.64 -11.03
C ASP A 81 -13.30 13.80 -10.02
N ARG A 82 -12.75 13.58 -8.81
CA ARG A 82 -12.63 14.57 -7.73
C ARG A 82 -11.21 15.12 -7.59
N GLU A 83 -10.35 14.87 -8.58
CA GLU A 83 -8.95 15.30 -8.60
C GLU A 83 -8.08 14.71 -7.47
N TYR A 84 -8.49 13.58 -6.89
CA TYR A 84 -7.66 12.85 -5.91
C TYR A 84 -6.77 11.84 -6.61
N LEU A 85 -5.55 11.68 -6.10
CA LEU A 85 -4.66 10.59 -6.50
C LEU A 85 -5.39 9.26 -6.33
N SER A 86 -5.39 8.41 -7.36
CA SER A 86 -6.01 7.10 -7.32
C SER A 86 -5.06 6.08 -7.93
N CYS A 87 -4.81 4.98 -7.22
CA CYS A 87 -4.09 3.82 -7.73
C CYS A 87 -5.06 2.65 -7.90
N LYS A 88 -5.05 2.03 -9.08
CA LYS A 88 -5.94 0.93 -9.45
C LYS A 88 -5.11 -0.32 -9.70
N PHE A 89 -5.24 -1.28 -8.79
CA PHE A 89 -4.67 -2.62 -8.89
C PHE A 89 -5.75 -3.63 -9.30
N PRO A 90 -5.38 -4.83 -9.79
CA PRO A 90 -6.35 -5.87 -10.15
C PRO A 90 -7.30 -6.25 -9.01
N HIS A 91 -6.81 -6.20 -7.77
CA HIS A 91 -7.51 -6.68 -6.58
C HIS A 91 -7.95 -5.56 -5.61
N ALA A 92 -7.55 -4.30 -5.84
CA ALA A 92 -7.81 -3.20 -4.93
C ALA A 92 -7.80 -1.82 -5.62
N THR A 93 -8.44 -0.84 -5.00
CA THR A 93 -8.37 0.57 -5.40
C THR A 93 -7.97 1.42 -4.21
N TYR A 94 -6.96 2.25 -4.40
CA TYR A 94 -6.39 3.14 -3.39
C TYR A 94 -6.80 4.55 -3.81
N THR A 95 -7.51 5.27 -2.94
CA THR A 95 -7.97 6.63 -3.20
C THR A 95 -7.32 7.57 -2.20
N GLY A 96 -6.52 8.50 -2.69
CA GLY A 96 -5.81 9.49 -1.90
C GLY A 96 -6.79 10.35 -1.11
N LEU A 97 -6.39 10.70 0.10
CA LEU A 97 -7.14 11.64 0.92
C LEU A 97 -6.74 13.08 0.56
N PRO A 98 -7.68 14.05 0.63
CA PRO A 98 -7.42 15.46 0.32
C PRO A 98 -6.50 16.19 1.32
N CYS A 99 -5.79 15.47 2.20
CA CYS A 99 -4.87 16.08 3.15
C CYS A 99 -3.63 16.60 2.39
N ASP A 100 -3.11 17.75 2.82
CA ASP A 100 -1.95 18.44 2.24
C ASP A 100 -0.95 17.46 1.62
N LEU A 101 -0.79 17.55 0.29
CA LEU A 101 0.09 16.70 -0.51
C LEU A 101 1.53 16.92 -0.07
N ASN A 102 1.92 16.17 0.95
CA ASN A 102 3.30 16.13 1.37
C ASN A 102 3.99 15.05 0.54
N PRO A 103 5.03 15.39 -0.23
CA PRO A 103 5.74 14.42 -1.08
C PRO A 103 6.35 13.27 -0.25
N ASP A 104 6.55 13.47 1.06
CA ASP A 104 7.11 12.48 1.98
C ASP A 104 6.07 11.53 2.58
N TRP A 105 4.76 11.80 2.47
CA TRP A 105 3.73 10.86 2.93
C TRP A 105 2.42 10.93 2.15
N LEU A 106 1.92 9.76 1.76
CA LEU A 106 0.70 9.57 0.98
C LEU A 106 -0.33 8.80 1.81
N ALA A 107 -1.49 9.39 2.03
CA ALA A 107 -2.59 8.75 2.75
C ALA A 107 -3.67 8.26 1.79
N PHE A 108 -4.06 7.00 1.91
CA PHE A 108 -5.07 6.36 1.05
C PHE A 108 -6.20 5.74 1.87
N HIS A 109 -7.42 5.87 1.34
CA HIS A 109 -8.51 4.96 1.59
C HIS A 109 -8.45 3.78 0.60
N LEU A 110 -8.53 2.57 1.12
CA LEU A 110 -8.33 1.32 0.40
C LEU A 110 -9.65 0.57 0.30
N THR A 111 -10.03 0.18 -0.91
CA THR A 111 -11.18 -0.69 -1.16
C THR A 111 -10.71 -1.95 -1.88
N TYR A 112 -10.90 -3.11 -1.27
CA TYR A 112 -10.54 -4.40 -1.87
C TYR A 112 -11.74 -4.96 -2.63
N ARG A 113 -11.51 -5.57 -3.81
CA ARG A 113 -12.61 -6.13 -4.61
C ARG A 113 -13.20 -7.41 -4.05
N TYR A 114 -12.41 -8.17 -3.31
CA TYR A 114 -12.77 -9.51 -2.83
C TYR A 114 -13.32 -9.53 -1.41
N PHE A 115 -13.20 -8.41 -0.69
CA PHE A 115 -13.64 -8.29 0.69
C PHE A 115 -14.37 -6.95 0.84
N ASP A 116 -15.52 -6.94 1.53
CA ASP A 116 -16.22 -5.69 1.89
C ASP A 116 -15.48 -5.00 3.06
N GLN A 117 -14.19 -4.76 2.84
CA GLN A 117 -13.28 -4.18 3.82
C GLN A 117 -12.72 -2.89 3.27
N CYS A 118 -12.96 -1.82 4.02
CA CYS A 118 -12.37 -0.52 3.80
C CYS A 118 -11.31 -0.27 4.88
N ASN A 119 -10.09 0.02 4.45
CA ASN A 119 -8.97 0.33 5.34
C ASN A 119 -8.39 1.70 4.98
N SER A 120 -7.76 2.36 5.93
CA SER A 120 -6.96 3.55 5.66
C SER A 120 -5.50 3.25 5.94
N ARG A 121 -4.60 3.66 5.05
CA ARG A 121 -3.15 3.52 5.24
C ARG A 121 -2.42 4.77 4.85
N VAL A 122 -1.31 5.00 5.55
CA VAL A 122 -0.33 6.03 5.22
C VAL A 122 0.93 5.34 4.75
N TYR A 123 1.48 5.82 3.65
CA TYR A 123 2.75 5.39 3.10
C TYR A 123 3.73 6.55 3.19
N THR A 124 4.92 6.31 3.71
CA THR A 124 5.97 7.32 3.86
C THR A 124 7.06 7.08 2.85
N LEU A 125 7.56 8.14 2.22
CA LEU A 125 8.71 8.09 1.33
C LEU A 125 9.93 7.60 2.11
N ARG A 126 10.50 6.48 1.68
CA ARG A 126 11.71 5.93 2.27
C ARG A 126 12.90 6.78 1.85
N THR A 127 13.28 7.74 2.69
CA THR A 127 14.54 8.44 2.54
C THR A 127 15.67 7.53 3.02
N GLY A 128 16.61 7.20 2.13
CA GLY A 128 17.65 6.22 2.43
C GLY A 128 18.50 6.61 3.65
N LYS A 129 18.40 5.80 4.71
CA LYS A 129 19.52 5.27 5.53
C LYS A 129 18.96 4.34 6.62
N GLN A 130 19.25 3.05 6.48
CA GLN A 130 19.66 2.21 7.61
C GLN A 130 20.95 1.52 7.21
#